data_AF-A0A182TIW3-F1
#
_entry.id   AF-A0A182TIW3-F1
#
_cell.length_a   1.000
_cell.length_b   1.000
_cell.length_c   1.000
_cell.angle_alpha   90.00
_cell.angle_beta   90.00
_cell.angle_gamma   90.00
#
_symmetry.space_group_name_H-M   'P 1'
#
loop_
_entity.id
_entity.type
_entity.pdbx_description
1 polymer ?
#
loop_
_entity_poly.entity_id
_entity_poly.type
_entity_poly.pdbx_seq_one_letter_code
_entity_poly.pdbx_strand_id
1 'polypeptide(L)'
;MPWRISLPTTKRQSSKELHRLSTSSKTADQILRAPKCDKYQFIFNFTHRRLTDPRELEALLKEKGIDNVTFCLPLWEQIDLSSGAHFMPLALFDDCEYDTFDPGVVGFWRNMEVIAITTPYARWRSYIVINQDPCTNQWEVSEQDSTTSYLIPRLQLYFPFEDPKKFAERIDTAVKARDTAENAIRFRFLCKHITSNGCFAPGRALEQSILRRAGDEIYGVFKNLYEDYHIGLATPNLAL
;
A
#
# COMPACT_ATOMS: atom_id res chain seq x y z
N MET A 1 45.36 -2.83 -22.27
CA MET A 1 45.56 -1.57 -21.52
C MET A 1 44.35 -1.36 -20.61
N PRO A 2 44.44 -1.60 -19.29
CA PRO A 2 43.31 -1.46 -18.39
C PRO A 2 43.22 -0.02 -17.87
N TRP A 3 42.05 0.60 -18.05
CA TRP A 3 41.75 1.95 -17.58
C TRP A 3 41.42 1.92 -16.09
N ARG A 4 42.23 2.58 -15.26
CA ARG A 4 41.91 2.88 -13.85
C ARG A 4 41.09 4.16 -13.80
N ILE A 5 39.91 4.12 -13.17
CA ILE A 5 39.18 5.31 -12.75
C ILE A 5 39.27 5.37 -11.23
N SER A 6 39.91 6.41 -10.73
CA SER A 6 39.99 6.74 -9.31
C SER A 6 38.67 7.35 -8.85
N LEU A 7 37.99 6.74 -7.88
CA LEU A 7 36.86 7.37 -7.19
C LEU A 7 37.35 8.47 -6.24
N PRO A 8 36.72 9.65 -6.20
CA PRO A 8 37.05 10.66 -5.19
C PRO A 8 36.58 10.17 -3.81
N THR A 9 37.48 10.25 -2.83
CA THR A 9 37.19 9.97 -1.42
C THR A 9 36.33 11.08 -0.83
N THR A 10 35.02 10.87 -0.79
CA THR A 10 34.11 11.82 -0.13
C THR A 10 34.20 11.65 1.39
N LYS A 11 34.87 12.60 2.05
CA LYS A 11 34.90 12.71 3.50
C LYS A 11 33.48 12.87 4.04
N ARG A 12 33.17 12.10 5.08
CA ARG A 12 31.96 12.22 5.92
C ARG A 12 31.87 13.65 6.47
N GLN A 13 30.95 14.46 5.97
CA GLN A 13 30.77 15.81 6.48
C GLN A 13 30.15 15.75 7.89
N SER A 14 30.80 16.43 8.84
CA SER A 14 30.35 16.46 10.22
C SER A 14 29.13 17.36 10.40
N SER A 15 28.29 17.07 11.39
CA SER A 15 27.08 17.82 11.79
C SER A 15 27.22 19.35 11.88
N LYS A 16 28.46 19.88 11.98
CA LYS A 16 28.73 21.32 12.02
C LYS A 16 28.68 22.00 10.64
N GLU A 17 28.86 21.28 9.54
CA GLU A 17 28.78 21.86 8.18
C GLU A 17 27.33 22.05 7.71
N LEU A 18 26.40 21.19 8.16
CA LEU A 18 24.96 21.34 7.93
C LEU A 18 24.38 22.62 8.55
N HIS A 19 24.93 23.07 9.68
CA HIS A 19 24.52 24.33 10.33
C HIS A 19 25.08 25.59 9.65
N ARG A 20 26.16 25.49 8.86
CA ARG A 20 26.76 26.65 8.19
C ARG A 20 26.05 27.03 6.89
N LEU A 21 25.41 26.06 6.23
CA LEU A 21 24.54 26.29 5.07
C LEU A 21 23.22 26.99 5.45
N SER A 22 22.85 27.01 6.73
CA SER A 22 21.59 27.61 7.22
C SER A 22 21.68 29.12 7.48
N THR A 23 22.86 29.72 7.47
CA THR A 23 23.05 31.15 7.80
C THR A 23 23.54 32.02 6.65
N SER A 24 23.59 31.50 5.43
CA SER A 24 24.06 32.25 4.25
C SER A 24 23.23 31.97 3.01
N SER A 25 22.02 32.54 2.94
CA SER A 25 21.59 33.32 1.77
C SER A 25 20.28 34.02 2.08
N LYS A 26 20.33 35.35 2.17
CA LYS A 26 19.16 36.24 2.22
C LYS A 26 18.63 36.51 0.79
N THR A 27 18.68 35.54 -0.12
CA THR A 27 18.44 35.78 -1.55
C THR A 27 17.88 34.57 -2.32
N ALA A 28 17.09 33.72 -1.66
CA ALA A 28 16.37 32.62 -2.32
C ALA A 28 14.86 32.69 -2.05
N ASP A 29 14.28 33.88 -2.20
CA ASP A 29 12.84 34.03 -2.41
C ASP A 29 12.51 33.58 -3.83
N GLN A 30 12.28 32.27 -3.99
CA GLN A 30 11.40 31.63 -4.97
C GLN A 30 11.66 30.13 -4.98
N ILE A 31 11.38 29.47 -3.85
CA ILE A 31 10.95 28.08 -3.92
C ILE A 31 9.55 28.16 -4.54
N LEU A 32 9.39 27.68 -5.77
CA LEU A 32 8.09 27.46 -6.40
C LEU A 32 7.30 26.47 -5.53
N ARG A 33 6.64 26.99 -4.50
CA ARG A 33 5.66 26.24 -3.73
C ARG A 33 4.45 26.05 -4.63
N ALA A 34 4.03 24.80 -4.79
CA ALA A 34 2.70 24.49 -5.28
C ALA A 34 1.66 25.32 -4.49
N PRO A 35 0.54 25.73 -5.11
CA PRO A 35 -0.50 26.50 -4.44
C PRO A 35 -0.92 25.81 -3.15
N LYS A 36 -1.07 26.57 -2.06
CA LYS A 36 -1.53 26.05 -0.77
C LYS A 36 -2.94 25.45 -0.96
N CYS A 37 -3.02 24.13 -1.03
CA CYS A 37 -4.25 23.40 -0.81
C CYS A 37 -4.59 23.50 0.69
N ASP A 38 -5.78 23.99 1.03
CA ASP A 38 -6.26 24.15 2.42
C ASP A 38 -6.43 22.82 3.16
N LYS A 39 -6.27 21.68 2.48
CA LYS A 39 -6.48 20.37 3.08
C LYS A 39 -5.29 19.92 3.93
N TYR A 40 -4.03 19.99 3.46
CA TYR A 40 -2.88 19.43 4.21
C TYR A 40 -1.54 20.11 3.91
N GLN A 41 -0.80 20.48 4.97
CA GLN A 41 0.52 21.13 4.93
C GLN A 41 1.66 20.08 4.87
N PHE A 42 2.58 20.30 3.92
CA PHE A 42 3.98 19.83 3.81
C PHE A 42 4.48 18.94 4.97
N ILE A 43 4.85 17.69 4.68
CA ILE A 43 5.45 16.76 5.66
C ILE A 43 6.95 16.99 5.72
N PHE A 44 7.36 18.10 6.33
CA PHE A 44 8.75 18.29 6.68
C PHE A 44 8.80 18.81 8.09
N ASN A 45 8.86 17.86 9.03
CA ASN A 45 8.89 18.20 10.43
C ASN A 45 10.16 17.65 11.06
N PHE A 46 11.28 18.32 10.80
CA PHE A 46 12.55 18.03 11.47
C PHE A 46 12.49 18.12 13.01
N THR A 47 11.40 18.66 13.57
CA THR A 47 11.20 18.89 15.00
C THR A 47 10.46 17.76 15.73
N HIS A 48 9.90 16.77 15.02
CA HIS A 48 9.16 15.67 15.64
C HIS A 48 9.95 14.34 15.62
N ARG A 49 9.60 13.45 16.55
CA ARG A 49 10.24 12.16 16.81
C ARG A 49 10.42 11.37 15.51
N ARG A 50 11.67 11.15 15.14
CA ARG A 50 12.07 10.31 13.99
C ARG A 50 12.08 8.86 14.44
N LEU A 51 11.47 7.98 13.65
CA LEU A 51 11.65 6.56 13.87
C LEU A 51 12.93 6.12 13.18
N THR A 52 13.85 5.56 13.96
CA THR A 52 15.10 4.98 13.44
C THR A 52 15.15 3.47 13.61
N ASP A 53 14.32 2.90 14.51
CA ASP A 53 14.17 1.45 14.66
C ASP A 53 12.97 0.97 13.83
N PRO A 54 13.16 0.05 12.85
CA PRO A 54 12.07 -0.57 12.10
C PRO A 54 10.95 -1.16 12.96
N ARG A 55 11.28 -1.64 14.17
CA ARG A 55 10.28 -2.20 15.11
C ARG A 55 9.33 -1.16 15.68
N GLU A 56 9.78 0.09 15.84
CA GLU A 56 8.89 1.18 16.27
C GLU A 56 7.89 1.53 15.16
N LEU A 57 8.33 1.52 13.90
CA LEU A 57 7.45 1.75 12.74
C LEU A 57 6.41 0.63 12.61
N GLU A 58 6.86 -0.63 12.72
CA GLU A 58 5.97 -1.79 12.69
C GLU A 58 4.92 -1.74 13.81
N ALA A 59 5.31 -1.36 15.03
CA ALA A 59 4.37 -1.22 16.14
C ALA A 59 3.33 -0.10 15.88
N LEU A 60 3.75 1.03 15.31
CA LEU A 60 2.86 2.14 14.96
C LEU A 60 1.84 1.72 13.89
N LEU A 61 2.29 1.00 12.86
CA LEU A 61 1.40 0.50 11.81
C LEU A 61 0.41 -0.53 12.36
N LYS A 62 0.88 -1.42 13.24
CA LYS A 62 0.04 -2.41 13.90
C LYS A 62 -1.03 -1.78 14.80
N GLU A 63 -0.75 -0.66 15.47
CA GLU A 63 -1.74 0.10 16.24
C GLU A 63 -2.91 0.58 15.35
N LYS A 64 -2.64 0.87 14.08
CA LYS A 64 -3.66 1.21 13.08
C LYS A 64 -4.28 -0.01 12.38
N GLY A 65 -3.93 -1.23 12.79
CA GLY A 65 -4.44 -2.46 12.17
C GLY A 65 -3.77 -2.82 10.84
N ILE A 66 -2.62 -2.21 10.52
CA ILE A 66 -1.86 -2.51 9.30
C ILE A 66 -0.81 -3.58 9.63
N ASP A 67 -0.92 -4.74 8.98
CA ASP A 67 0.04 -5.84 9.12
C ASP A 67 1.07 -5.81 7.98
N ASN A 68 2.24 -6.43 8.17
CA ASN A 68 3.26 -6.51 7.14
C ASN A 68 2.76 -7.26 5.89
N VAL A 69 1.83 -8.21 6.05
CA VAL A 69 1.23 -8.93 4.90
C VAL A 69 0.41 -8.01 4.00
N THR A 70 -0.05 -6.86 4.49
CA THR A 70 -0.80 -5.85 3.72
C THR A 70 -0.01 -5.35 2.50
N PHE A 71 1.32 -5.34 2.59
CA PHE A 71 2.23 -4.90 1.54
C PHE A 71 2.57 -6.00 0.53
N CYS A 72 2.24 -7.25 0.83
CA CYS A 72 2.51 -8.39 -0.02
C CYS A 72 1.30 -8.69 -0.90
N LEU A 73 1.54 -8.94 -2.19
CA LEU A 73 0.55 -9.58 -3.05
C LEU A 73 0.75 -11.10 -3.01
N PRO A 74 -0.33 -11.89 -3.18
CA PRO A 74 -0.18 -13.31 -3.43
C PRO A 74 0.69 -13.49 -4.68
N LEU A 75 1.88 -14.05 -4.49
CA LEU A 75 2.80 -14.36 -5.56
C LEU A 75 2.19 -15.53 -6.35
N TRP A 76 1.52 -15.21 -7.45
CA TRP A 76 1.25 -16.13 -8.56
C TRP A 76 0.09 -17.13 -8.41
N GLU A 77 -0.81 -16.94 -7.46
CA GLU A 77 -2.08 -17.67 -7.47
C GLU A 77 -3.09 -16.96 -8.39
N GLN A 78 -3.92 -17.75 -9.09
CA GLN A 78 -5.08 -17.21 -9.80
C GLN A 78 -5.85 -16.30 -8.86
N ILE A 79 -6.23 -15.11 -9.33
CA ILE A 79 -7.04 -14.19 -8.56
C ILE A 79 -8.35 -14.90 -8.23
N ASP A 80 -8.48 -15.34 -6.99
CA ASP A 80 -9.71 -15.89 -6.48
C ASP A 80 -10.57 -14.76 -5.92
N LEU A 81 -11.54 -14.32 -6.70
CA LEU A 81 -12.49 -13.28 -6.30
C LEU A 81 -13.44 -13.74 -5.17
N SER A 82 -13.48 -15.04 -4.87
CA SER A 82 -14.21 -15.58 -3.72
C SER A 82 -13.38 -15.57 -2.43
N SER A 83 -12.07 -15.30 -2.53
CA SER A 83 -11.19 -15.14 -1.39
C SER A 83 -11.25 -13.71 -0.81
N GLY A 84 -11.08 -13.62 0.51
CA GLY A 84 -10.85 -12.35 1.22
C GLY A 84 -9.44 -11.78 1.00
N ALA A 85 -8.57 -12.49 0.29
CA ALA A 85 -7.21 -12.03 0.01
C ALA A 85 -7.18 -10.85 -0.96
N HIS A 86 -6.24 -9.94 -0.75
CA HIS A 86 -6.00 -8.82 -1.66
C HIS A 86 -5.40 -9.27 -2.98
N PHE A 87 -5.86 -8.66 -4.08
CA PHE A 87 -5.41 -8.96 -5.43
C PHE A 87 -4.92 -7.72 -6.18
N MET A 88 -5.14 -6.52 -5.64
CA MET A 88 -4.62 -5.28 -6.22
C MET A 88 -3.39 -4.77 -5.45
N PRO A 89 -2.32 -4.36 -6.14
CA PRO A 89 -1.16 -3.73 -5.51
C PRO A 89 -1.57 -2.50 -4.71
N LEU A 90 -1.08 -2.40 -3.46
CA LEU A 90 -1.36 -1.24 -2.60
C LEU A 90 -0.89 0.08 -3.24
N ALA A 91 0.20 0.02 -4.02
CA ALA A 91 0.77 1.18 -4.72
C ALA A 91 -0.20 1.85 -5.71
N LEU A 92 -1.23 1.16 -6.20
CA LEU A 92 -2.27 1.76 -7.06
C LEU A 92 -3.15 2.76 -6.30
N PHE A 93 -3.17 2.68 -4.97
CA PHE A 93 -3.96 3.51 -4.07
C PHE A 93 -3.10 4.51 -3.30
N ASP A 94 -1.84 4.66 -3.72
CA ASP A 94 -0.98 5.68 -3.17
C ASP A 94 -1.42 7.06 -3.66
N ASP A 95 -1.70 7.95 -2.72
CA ASP A 95 -2.09 9.31 -3.02
C ASP A 95 -0.84 10.18 -3.15
N CYS A 96 -0.21 10.14 -4.34
CA CYS A 96 1.07 10.78 -4.59
C CYS A 96 1.03 12.30 -4.51
N GLU A 97 -0.16 12.92 -4.64
CA GLU A 97 -0.36 14.36 -4.44
C GLU A 97 -0.08 14.80 -2.99
N TYR A 98 0.00 13.84 -2.05
CA TYR A 98 0.31 14.06 -0.63
C TYR A 98 1.79 13.90 -0.31
N ASP A 99 2.58 13.36 -1.25
CA ASP A 99 4.02 13.26 -1.13
C ASP A 99 4.66 14.57 -1.60
N THR A 100 4.74 15.54 -0.71
CA THR A 100 5.38 16.84 -1.02
C THR A 100 6.90 16.74 -1.22
N PHE A 101 7.44 15.52 -1.16
CA PHE A 101 8.82 15.22 -1.45
C PHE A 101 9.01 15.00 -2.95
N ASP A 102 9.47 16.03 -3.66
CA ASP A 102 9.89 15.91 -5.05
C ASP A 102 11.38 15.48 -5.11
N PRO A 103 11.68 14.24 -5.52
CA PRO A 103 13.06 13.74 -5.61
C PRO A 103 13.88 14.48 -6.67
N GLY A 104 13.23 15.10 -7.65
CA GLY A 104 13.86 15.85 -8.74
C GLY A 104 14.29 17.25 -8.33
N VAL A 105 13.63 17.85 -7.34
CA VAL A 105 13.97 19.18 -6.82
C VAL A 105 15.03 19.08 -5.72
N VAL A 106 15.04 17.99 -4.96
CA VAL A 106 15.86 17.86 -3.76
C VAL A 106 16.67 16.58 -3.81
N GLY A 107 18.00 16.64 -3.81
CA GLY A 107 18.87 15.47 -3.97
C GLY A 107 19.39 14.82 -2.68
N PHE A 108 19.01 15.31 -1.49
CA PHE A 108 19.62 14.87 -0.21
C PHE A 108 19.25 13.43 0.18
N TRP A 109 18.25 12.83 -0.46
CA TRP A 109 17.80 11.46 -0.21
C TRP A 109 18.74 10.39 -0.75
N ARG A 110 19.61 10.71 -1.70
CA ARG A 110 20.57 9.72 -2.22
C ARG A 110 21.52 9.29 -1.13
N ASN A 111 21.70 7.98 -0.98
CA ASN A 111 22.48 7.36 0.09
C ASN A 111 21.91 7.60 1.50
N MET A 112 20.63 7.97 1.62
CA MET A 112 19.96 8.11 2.90
C MET A 112 19.58 6.73 3.45
N GLU A 113 19.78 6.56 4.76
CA GLU A 113 19.23 5.42 5.49
C GLU A 113 17.72 5.60 5.67
N VAL A 114 16.97 4.56 5.33
CA VAL A 114 15.52 4.51 5.29
C VAL A 114 15.02 3.21 5.90
N ILE A 115 13.75 3.18 6.29
CA ILE A 115 13.11 1.95 6.75
C ILE A 115 12.19 1.48 5.62
N ALA A 116 12.37 0.23 5.17
CA ALA A 116 11.59 -0.32 4.07
C ALA A 116 11.17 -1.76 4.29
N ILE A 117 10.13 -2.18 3.58
CA ILE A 117 9.69 -3.57 3.47
C ILE A 117 9.84 -4.01 2.01
N THR A 118 10.54 -5.11 1.76
CA THR A 118 10.86 -5.58 0.41
C THR A 118 10.32 -6.99 0.23
N THR A 119 9.61 -7.30 -0.85
CA THR A 119 9.27 -8.69 -1.17
C THR A 119 10.52 -9.51 -1.52
N PRO A 120 10.65 -10.78 -1.05
CA PRO A 120 9.64 -11.59 -0.37
C PRO A 120 9.63 -11.45 1.17
N TYR A 121 10.42 -10.53 1.74
CA TYR A 121 10.53 -10.36 3.18
C TYR A 121 9.39 -9.51 3.74
N ALA A 122 8.43 -10.13 4.43
CA ALA A 122 7.33 -9.44 5.11
C ALA A 122 7.76 -8.80 6.44
N ARG A 123 8.87 -8.04 6.46
CA ARG A 123 9.35 -7.30 7.65
C ARG A 123 10.03 -5.99 7.27
N TRP A 124 9.82 -4.96 8.08
CA TRP A 124 10.53 -3.69 7.97
C TRP A 124 12.00 -3.84 8.38
N ARG A 125 12.92 -3.24 7.62
CA ARG A 125 14.36 -3.19 7.92
C ARG A 125 14.97 -1.87 7.46
N SER A 126 16.19 -1.59 7.90
CA SER A 126 16.98 -0.46 7.39
C SER A 126 17.59 -0.78 6.02
N TYR A 127 17.52 0.18 5.10
CA TYR A 127 18.13 0.15 3.78
C TYR A 127 18.78 1.50 3.46
N ILE A 128 19.57 1.54 2.39
CA ILE A 128 20.11 2.76 1.79
C ILE A 128 19.40 3.01 0.46
N VAL A 129 18.94 4.24 0.22
CA VAL A 129 18.35 4.63 -1.07
C VAL A 129 19.45 4.86 -2.11
N ILE A 130 19.35 4.17 -3.24
CA ILE A 130 20.29 4.27 -4.36
C ILE A 130 19.74 5.23 -5.41
N ASN A 131 18.49 5.02 -5.83
CA ASN A 131 17.89 5.74 -6.94
C ASN A 131 16.36 5.80 -6.83
N GLN A 132 15.75 6.62 -7.68
CA GLN A 132 14.31 6.75 -7.81
C GLN A 132 13.96 6.84 -9.29
N ASP A 133 12.95 6.08 -9.71
CA ASP A 133 12.37 6.16 -11.05
C ASP A 133 11.13 7.08 -11.01
N PRO A 134 11.21 8.30 -11.56
CA PRO A 134 10.10 9.25 -11.54
C PRO A 134 8.92 8.82 -12.42
N CYS A 135 9.13 7.94 -13.42
CA CYS A 135 8.06 7.49 -14.30
C CYS A 135 7.14 6.48 -13.60
N THR A 136 7.70 5.64 -12.73
CA THR A 136 6.98 4.56 -12.05
C THR A 136 6.78 4.81 -10.55
N ASN A 137 7.37 5.89 -10.02
CA ASN A 137 7.46 6.19 -8.59
C ASN A 137 8.03 5.02 -7.77
N GLN A 138 8.94 4.26 -8.36
CA GLN A 138 9.65 3.18 -7.69
C GLN A 138 10.99 3.67 -7.14
N TRP A 139 11.36 3.08 -6.01
CA TRP A 139 12.55 3.42 -5.25
C TRP A 139 13.49 2.24 -5.23
N GLU A 140 14.74 2.48 -5.61
CA GLU A 140 15.79 1.49 -5.54
C GLU A 140 16.48 1.59 -4.18
N VAL A 141 16.45 0.49 -3.42
CA VAL A 141 17.05 0.40 -2.09
C VAL A 141 17.98 -0.81 -1.99
N SER A 142 19.06 -0.71 -1.22
CA SER A 142 19.93 -1.85 -0.91
C SER A 142 20.24 -1.93 0.57
N GLU A 143 20.48 -3.14 1.07
CA GLU A 143 21.10 -3.28 2.38
C GLU A 143 22.53 -2.71 2.33
N GLN A 144 23.03 -2.23 3.47
CA GLN A 144 24.39 -1.70 3.55
C GLN A 144 25.40 -2.79 3.14
N ASP A 145 26.31 -2.45 2.23
CA ASP A 145 27.34 -3.34 1.68
C ASP A 145 26.80 -4.54 0.84
N SER A 146 25.51 -4.55 0.52
CA SER A 146 24.93 -5.53 -0.40
C SER A 146 25.07 -5.10 -1.86
N THR A 147 25.33 -6.06 -2.75
CA THR A 147 25.24 -5.87 -4.20
C THR A 147 23.82 -6.03 -4.73
N THR A 148 22.88 -6.49 -3.90
CA THR A 148 21.48 -6.69 -4.28
C THR A 148 20.68 -5.44 -3.95
N SER A 149 20.02 -4.88 -4.96
CA SER A 149 19.03 -3.82 -4.81
C SER A 149 17.62 -4.36 -5.02
N TYR A 150 16.66 -3.66 -4.43
CA TYR A 150 15.23 -3.94 -4.51
C TYR A 150 14.52 -2.69 -5.03
N LEU A 151 13.60 -2.89 -5.97
CA LEU A 151 12.68 -1.85 -6.41
C LEU A 151 11.39 -1.96 -5.61
N ILE A 152 11.04 -0.89 -4.90
CA ILE A 152 9.85 -0.84 -4.06
C ILE A 152 9.00 0.39 -4.35
N PRO A 153 7.66 0.28 -4.30
CA PRO A 153 6.78 1.44 -4.29
C PRO A 153 6.98 2.31 -3.05
N ARG A 154 6.61 3.58 -3.17
CA ARG A 154 6.76 4.58 -2.11
C ARG A 154 6.08 4.23 -0.79
N LEU A 155 4.91 3.59 -0.80
CA LEU A 155 4.22 3.16 0.42
C LEU A 155 4.98 2.09 1.24
N GLN A 156 5.96 1.42 0.64
CA GLN A 156 6.83 0.45 1.30
C GLN A 156 8.14 1.09 1.82
N LEU A 157 8.28 2.41 1.71
CA LEU A 157 9.48 3.16 2.03
C LEU A 157 9.15 4.32 2.98
N TYR A 158 9.67 4.26 4.21
CA TYR A 158 9.61 5.33 5.18
C TYR A 158 10.94 6.09 5.23
N PHE A 159 10.88 7.40 5.04
CA PHE A 159 12.01 8.29 5.24
C PHE A 159 12.05 8.83 6.67
N PRO A 160 13.21 8.83 7.36
CA PRO A 160 13.30 9.34 8.74
C PRO A 160 13.00 10.83 8.91
N PHE A 161 12.90 11.60 7.83
CA PHE A 161 12.48 13.00 7.86
C PHE A 161 10.95 13.18 7.81
N GLU A 162 10.21 12.10 7.56
CA GLU A 162 8.74 12.12 7.55
C GLU A 162 8.17 12.03 8.95
N ASP A 163 7.00 12.64 9.13
CA ASP A 163 6.18 12.41 10.31
C ASP A 163 5.66 10.96 10.27
N PRO A 164 6.04 10.10 11.23
CA PRO A 164 5.66 8.69 11.20
C PRO A 164 4.14 8.50 11.31
N LYS A 165 3.42 9.40 11.99
CA LYS A 165 1.95 9.30 12.10
C LYS A 165 1.28 9.60 10.78
N LYS A 166 1.74 10.65 10.07
CA LYS A 166 1.23 10.98 8.73
C LYS A 166 1.56 9.90 7.70
N PHE A 167 2.76 9.32 7.78
CA PHE A 167 3.12 8.16 6.95
C PHE A 167 2.17 6.98 7.20
N ALA A 168 1.89 6.66 8.46
CA ALA A 168 0.94 5.61 8.81
C ALA A 168 -0.50 5.94 8.36
N GLU A 169 -0.93 7.20 8.41
CA GLU A 169 -2.23 7.66 7.89
C GLU A 169 -2.33 7.54 6.36
N ARG A 170 -1.26 7.82 5.63
CA ARG A 170 -1.19 7.62 4.17
C ARG A 170 -1.40 6.15 3.82
N ILE A 171 -0.72 5.24 4.53
CA ILE A 171 -0.90 3.80 4.32
C ILE A 171 -2.33 3.37 4.67
N ASP A 172 -2.87 3.78 5.83
CA ASP A 172 -4.24 3.47 6.24
C ASP A 172 -5.27 3.92 5.19
N THR A 173 -5.08 5.11 4.61
CA THR A 173 -5.93 5.64 3.55
C THR A 173 -5.83 4.79 2.28
N ALA A 174 -4.62 4.41 1.86
CA ALA A 174 -4.41 3.54 0.70
C ALA A 174 -5.04 2.15 0.92
N VAL A 175 -4.94 1.59 2.12
CA VAL A 175 -5.56 0.30 2.48
C VAL A 175 -7.08 0.39 2.37
N LYS A 176 -7.70 1.40 2.98
CA LYS A 176 -9.16 1.61 2.89
C LYS A 176 -9.64 1.82 1.46
N ALA A 177 -8.87 2.55 0.66
CA ALA A 177 -9.17 2.76 -0.76
C ALA A 177 -9.06 1.45 -1.55
N ARG A 178 -8.03 0.64 -1.30
CA ARG A 178 -7.88 -0.71 -1.88
C ARG A 178 -9.07 -1.59 -1.50
N ASP A 179 -9.43 -1.65 -0.23
CA ASP A 179 -10.53 -2.48 0.26
C ASP A 179 -11.85 -2.07 -0.41
N THR A 180 -12.10 -0.77 -0.50
CA THR A 180 -13.28 -0.22 -1.18
C THR A 180 -13.31 -0.63 -2.65
N ALA A 181 -12.19 -0.49 -3.36
CA ALA A 181 -12.10 -0.81 -4.77
C ALA A 181 -12.20 -2.32 -5.04
N GLU A 182 -11.49 -3.14 -4.29
CA GLU A 182 -11.57 -4.61 -4.42
C GLU A 182 -12.97 -5.11 -4.08
N ASN A 183 -13.60 -4.61 -3.02
CA ASN A 183 -14.97 -4.99 -2.68
C ASN A 183 -15.97 -4.53 -3.74
N ALA A 184 -15.79 -3.35 -4.34
CA ALA A 184 -16.61 -2.92 -5.46
C ALA A 184 -16.42 -3.83 -6.69
N ILE A 185 -15.20 -4.30 -6.97
CA ILE A 185 -14.92 -5.25 -8.05
C ILE A 185 -15.60 -6.60 -7.76
N ARG A 186 -15.40 -7.16 -6.55
CA ARG A 186 -16.05 -8.41 -6.12
C ARG A 186 -17.58 -8.30 -6.21
N PHE A 187 -18.16 -7.21 -5.72
CA PHE A 187 -19.60 -6.95 -5.80
C PHE A 187 -20.11 -6.81 -7.23
N ARG A 188 -19.41 -6.08 -8.11
CA ARG A 188 -19.79 -5.94 -9.52
C ARG A 188 -19.65 -7.25 -10.28
N PHE A 189 -18.59 -8.01 -10.01
CA PHE A 189 -18.42 -9.36 -10.54
C PHE A 189 -19.60 -10.24 -10.12
N LEU A 190 -19.94 -10.23 -8.83
CA LEU A 190 -21.11 -10.90 -8.29
C LEU A 190 -22.38 -10.46 -9.03
N CYS A 191 -22.69 -9.17 -9.13
CA CYS A 191 -23.88 -8.67 -9.84
C CYS A 191 -23.90 -9.01 -11.34
N LYS A 192 -22.75 -9.11 -11.99
CA LYS A 192 -22.65 -9.45 -13.42
C LYS A 192 -22.88 -10.94 -13.67
N HIS A 193 -22.42 -11.78 -12.74
CA HIS A 193 -22.52 -13.24 -12.86
C HIS A 193 -23.73 -13.81 -12.11
N ILE A 194 -24.34 -13.03 -11.21
CA ILE A 194 -25.68 -13.22 -10.65
C ILE A 194 -26.63 -12.38 -11.50
N THR A 195 -27.12 -12.97 -12.59
CA THR A 195 -28.19 -12.34 -13.36
C THR A 195 -29.47 -12.28 -12.52
N SER A 196 -30.17 -11.14 -12.60
CA SER A 196 -31.56 -10.99 -12.18
C SER A 196 -32.46 -11.86 -13.05
N ASN A 197 -32.49 -13.17 -12.75
CA ASN A 197 -33.34 -14.21 -13.34
C ASN A 197 -33.37 -15.50 -12.46
N GLY A 198 -33.29 -15.37 -11.13
CA GLY A 198 -33.45 -16.51 -10.20
C GLY A 198 -32.16 -17.28 -9.85
N CYS A 199 -31.01 -16.61 -9.74
CA CYS A 199 -29.71 -17.25 -9.59
C CYS A 199 -29.39 -17.91 -8.23
N PHE A 200 -30.27 -17.84 -7.24
CA PHE A 200 -30.20 -18.72 -6.06
C PHE A 200 -31.46 -19.56 -5.91
N ALA A 201 -32.26 -19.72 -6.98
CA ALA A 201 -33.38 -20.62 -6.96
C ALA A 201 -32.96 -22.04 -7.38
N PRO A 202 -33.62 -23.08 -6.85
CA PRO A 202 -33.49 -24.43 -7.37
C PRO A 202 -33.73 -24.45 -8.88
N GLY A 203 -32.90 -25.17 -9.65
CA GLY A 203 -33.12 -25.30 -11.09
C GLY A 203 -34.53 -25.84 -11.41
N ARG A 204 -35.11 -25.44 -12.55
CA ARG A 204 -36.53 -25.73 -12.91
C ARG A 204 -36.96 -27.18 -12.72
N ALA A 205 -36.08 -28.15 -12.99
CA ALA A 205 -36.40 -29.57 -12.82
C ALA A 205 -36.60 -29.96 -11.34
N LEU A 206 -35.81 -29.38 -10.44
CA LEU A 206 -35.93 -29.60 -9.00
C LEU A 206 -37.14 -28.87 -8.43
N GLU A 207 -37.35 -27.62 -8.85
CA GLU A 207 -38.56 -26.84 -8.56
C GLU A 207 -39.83 -27.62 -8.94
N GLN A 208 -39.95 -28.07 -10.19
CA GLN A 208 -41.12 -28.83 -10.64
C GLN A 208 -41.30 -30.17 -9.91
N SER A 209 -40.21 -30.84 -9.56
CA SER A 209 -40.26 -32.09 -8.79
C SER A 209 -40.83 -31.88 -7.38
N ILE A 210 -40.39 -30.81 -6.70
CA ILE A 210 -40.84 -30.47 -5.34
C ILE A 210 -42.27 -29.95 -5.37
N LEU A 211 -42.59 -29.03 -6.27
CA LEU A 211 -43.94 -28.52 -6.45
C LEU A 211 -44.96 -29.64 -6.68
N ARG A 212 -44.62 -30.63 -7.52
CA ARG A 212 -45.48 -31.80 -7.78
C ARG A 212 -45.66 -32.70 -6.55
N ARG A 213 -44.67 -32.78 -5.66
CA ARG A 213 -44.64 -33.73 -4.54
C ARG A 213 -45.14 -33.15 -3.22
N ALA A 214 -44.95 -31.85 -3.02
CA ALA A 214 -45.10 -31.22 -1.71
C ALA A 214 -45.86 -29.89 -1.75
N GLY A 215 -46.16 -29.35 -2.94
CA GLY A 215 -46.94 -28.12 -3.10
C GLY A 215 -46.15 -26.83 -2.86
N ASP A 216 -46.84 -25.70 -3.06
CA ASP A 216 -46.23 -24.36 -3.09
C ASP A 216 -45.67 -23.91 -1.73
N GLU A 217 -46.34 -24.23 -0.62
CA GLU A 217 -45.90 -23.82 0.72
C GLU A 217 -44.56 -24.47 1.09
N ILE A 218 -44.42 -25.77 0.87
CA ILE A 218 -43.18 -26.52 1.16
C ILE A 218 -42.06 -26.06 0.21
N TYR A 219 -42.39 -25.79 -1.05
CA TYR A 219 -41.43 -25.24 -2.00
C TYR A 219 -40.95 -23.85 -1.58
N GLY A 220 -41.84 -22.99 -1.07
CA GLY A 220 -41.49 -21.67 -0.54
C GLY A 220 -40.49 -21.75 0.62
N VAL A 221 -40.72 -22.64 1.59
CA VAL A 221 -39.79 -22.87 2.70
C VAL A 221 -38.45 -23.42 2.21
N PHE A 222 -38.48 -24.41 1.31
CA PHE A 222 -37.27 -24.99 0.73
C PHE A 222 -36.45 -23.96 -0.06
N LYS A 223 -37.11 -23.13 -0.86
CA LYS A 223 -36.48 -22.10 -1.68
C LYS A 223 -35.79 -21.07 -0.80
N ASN A 224 -36.43 -20.59 0.26
CA ASN A 224 -35.83 -19.65 1.20
C ASN A 224 -34.57 -20.23 1.87
N LEU A 225 -34.63 -21.48 2.35
CA LEU A 225 -33.46 -22.14 2.95
C LEU A 225 -32.33 -22.38 1.94
N TYR A 226 -32.68 -22.73 0.70
CA TYR A 226 -31.73 -22.93 -0.39
C TYR A 226 -31.06 -21.62 -0.78
N GLU A 227 -31.81 -20.52 -0.85
CA GLU A 227 -31.31 -19.17 -1.12
C GLU A 227 -30.38 -18.69 0.01
N ASP A 228 -30.81 -18.79 1.27
CA ASP A 228 -30.03 -18.38 2.44
C ASP A 228 -28.68 -19.14 2.53
N TYR A 229 -28.70 -20.44 2.26
CA TYR A 229 -27.49 -21.27 2.27
C TYR A 229 -26.50 -20.88 1.17
N HIS A 230 -26.98 -20.64 -0.05
CA HIS A 230 -26.10 -20.29 -1.18
C HIS A 230 -25.62 -18.83 -1.12
N ILE A 231 -26.41 -17.93 -0.53
CA ILE A 231 -25.95 -16.58 -0.19
C ILE A 231 -24.87 -16.66 0.89
N GLY A 232 -25.07 -17.47 1.95
CA GLY A 232 -24.08 -17.68 3.01
C GLY A 232 -22.78 -18.31 2.53
N LEU A 233 -22.81 -19.14 1.48
CA LEU A 233 -21.61 -19.65 0.81
C LEU A 233 -20.95 -18.63 -0.12
N ALA A 234 -21.72 -17.70 -0.69
CA ALA A 234 -21.23 -16.67 -1.61
C ALA A 234 -20.64 -15.44 -0.89
N THR A 235 -20.98 -15.24 0.38
CA THR A 235 -20.34 -14.26 1.26
C THR A 235 -19.33 -14.98 2.17
N PRO A 236 -18.01 -14.73 2.06
CA PRO A 236 -17.05 -15.27 3.00
C PRO A 236 -17.37 -14.69 4.39
N ASN A 237 -17.74 -15.57 5.33
CA ASN A 237 -17.99 -15.34 6.76
C ASN A 237 -17.64 -13.93 7.29
N LEU A 238 -18.66 -13.10 7.49
CA LEU A 238 -18.70 -12.20 8.64
C LEU A 238 -18.77 -13.09 9.89
N ALA A 239 -17.60 -13.38 10.47
CA ALA A 239 -17.51 -13.99 11.78
C ALA A 239 -18.25 -13.09 12.80
N LEU A 240 -19.21 -13.69 13.49
CA LEU A 240 -19.63 -13.28 14.83
C LEU A 240 -18.50 -13.53 15.82
#